data_AF-A0A378KJ33-F1
#
_entry.id   AF-A0A378KJ33-F1
#
_cell.length_a   1.000
_cell.length_b   1.000
_cell.length_c   1.000
_cell.angle_alpha   90.00
_cell.angle_beta   90.00
_cell.angle_gamma   90.00
#
_symmetry.space_group_name_H-M   'P 1'
#
loop_
_entity.id
_entity.type
_entity.pdbx_description
1 polymer ?
#
loop_
_entity_poly.entity_id
_entity_poly.type
_entity_poly.pdbx_seq_one_letter_code
_entity_poly.pdbx_strand_id
1 'polypeptide(L)'
;MKKLLRFEIKHTLRKPSRIYVKSPENSEIYGHFYSNNPSSFDGWDKLSQEQSSELVLFIQNITAVNKLLGEEASSRLIDFRFRLPNDLIDTINELSALLTEENVEFNIFETAIIGMIQQLKIATTKLPDQRKRDALTILDKSGLAEYKKLDLNSQIQAVFTEILAIQNKSEKLHDKALMLFTKDKSYSPKAIEGMAKGETIPAKWLVACAIDLLIDERLPILKTILSENDLFMLWSKQLLDNGYKMDALLAKIDHLNFGEVKDKTINYRITNSE
;
A
#
# COMPACT_ATOMS: atom_id res chain seq x y z
N MET A 1 -19.96 -23.18 -6.04
CA MET A 1 -19.95 -22.75 -7.46
C MET A 1 -19.65 -23.94 -8.39
N LYS A 2 -20.38 -24.07 -9.51
CA LYS A 2 -19.91 -24.88 -10.64
C LYS A 2 -18.67 -24.15 -11.18
N LYS A 3 -17.50 -24.80 -11.24
CA LYS A 3 -16.30 -24.15 -11.80
C LYS A 3 -16.66 -23.72 -13.23
N LEU A 4 -16.48 -22.45 -13.63
CA LEU A 4 -16.72 -22.03 -15.02
C LEU A 4 -15.47 -22.21 -15.87
N LEU A 5 -14.31 -22.10 -15.23
CA LEU A 5 -13.00 -22.36 -15.83
C LEU A 5 -12.20 -23.40 -15.06
N ARG A 6 -11.27 -24.05 -15.76
CA ARG A 6 -10.20 -24.89 -15.19
C ARG A 6 -8.86 -24.32 -15.61
N PHE A 7 -7.99 -24.10 -14.63
CA PHE A 7 -6.64 -23.60 -14.85
C PHE A 7 -5.63 -24.75 -14.75
N GLU A 8 -4.89 -25.02 -15.81
CA GLU A 8 -3.82 -26.02 -15.82
C GLU A 8 -2.46 -25.34 -15.94
N ILE A 9 -1.58 -25.65 -14.98
CA ILE A 9 -0.23 -25.08 -14.92
C ILE A 9 0.75 -26.06 -15.55
N LYS A 10 1.55 -25.57 -16.47
CA LYS A 10 2.77 -26.27 -16.91
C LYS A 10 3.98 -25.51 -16.40
N HIS A 11 4.61 -26.09 -15.37
CA HIS A 11 5.87 -25.61 -14.85
C HIS A 11 7.02 -25.93 -15.82
N THR A 12 7.93 -24.98 -15.98
CA THR A 12 9.15 -25.14 -16.78
C THR A 12 10.35 -24.69 -15.98
N LEU A 13 11.41 -25.51 -15.94
CA LEU A 13 12.62 -25.25 -15.12
C LEU A 13 13.37 -23.95 -15.47
N ARG A 14 13.14 -23.37 -16.67
CA ARG A 14 13.89 -22.21 -17.19
C ARG A 14 13.00 -21.11 -17.76
N LYS A 15 11.67 -21.24 -17.67
CA LYS A 15 10.70 -20.31 -18.26
C LYS A 15 9.54 -20.08 -17.30
N PRO A 16 8.91 -18.88 -17.33
CA PRO A 16 7.69 -18.61 -16.57
C PRO A 16 6.63 -19.69 -16.80
N SER A 17 5.88 -20.04 -15.76
CA SER A 17 4.90 -21.13 -15.84
C SER A 17 3.80 -20.74 -16.84
N ARG A 18 3.47 -21.65 -17.75
CA ARG A 18 2.37 -21.41 -18.70
C ARG A 18 1.07 -21.89 -18.09
N ILE A 19 0.06 -21.03 -18.10
CA ILE A 19 -1.26 -21.31 -17.53
C ILE A 19 -2.24 -21.44 -18.68
N TYR A 20 -2.88 -22.61 -18.79
CA TYR A 20 -3.92 -22.89 -19.77
C TYR A 20 -5.29 -22.68 -19.14
N VAL A 21 -6.13 -21.91 -19.83
CA VAL A 21 -7.52 -21.68 -19.46
C VAL A 21 -8.38 -22.67 -20.24
N LYS A 22 -9.03 -23.57 -19.52
CA LYS A 22 -9.78 -24.71 -20.10
C LYS A 22 -11.22 -24.72 -19.62
N SER A 23 -12.06 -25.41 -20.37
CA SER A 23 -13.38 -25.75 -19.87
C SER A 23 -13.29 -26.78 -18.72
N PRO A 24 -14.17 -26.70 -17.70
CA PRO A 24 -14.20 -27.65 -16.60
C PRO A 24 -14.65 -29.06 -16.99
N GLU A 25 -15.55 -29.16 -17.97
CA GLU A 25 -16.25 -30.41 -18.30
C GLU A 25 -15.69 -31.10 -19.56
N ASN A 26 -15.44 -30.32 -20.60
CA ASN A 26 -14.84 -30.73 -21.86
C ASN A 26 -13.36 -30.28 -21.86
N SER A 27 -12.44 -31.10 -22.37
CA SER A 27 -11.00 -30.78 -22.42
C SER A 27 -10.63 -29.64 -23.39
N GLU A 28 -11.60 -28.80 -23.73
CA GLU A 28 -11.46 -27.62 -24.58
C GLU A 28 -10.53 -26.59 -23.92
N ILE A 29 -9.66 -25.99 -24.72
CA ILE A 29 -8.69 -24.99 -24.30
C ILE A 29 -9.11 -23.66 -24.93
N TYR A 30 -9.50 -22.70 -24.09
CA TYR A 30 -9.87 -21.37 -24.53
C TYR A 30 -8.63 -20.55 -24.93
N GLY A 31 -7.54 -20.68 -24.17
CA GLY A 31 -6.28 -20.00 -24.47
C GLY A 31 -5.23 -20.25 -23.41
N HIS A 32 -4.19 -19.41 -23.39
CA HIS A 32 -3.14 -19.48 -22.39
C HIS A 32 -2.43 -18.15 -22.15
N PHE A 33 -1.72 -18.05 -21.03
CA PHE A 33 -0.84 -16.92 -20.71
C PHE A 33 0.36 -17.40 -19.88
N TYR A 34 1.31 -16.50 -19.65
CA TYR A 34 2.47 -16.77 -18.80
C TYR A 34 2.27 -16.17 -17.42
N SER A 35 2.73 -16.86 -16.37
CA SER A 35 2.56 -16.43 -14.99
C SER A 35 3.16 -15.05 -14.69
N ASN A 36 4.19 -14.63 -15.43
CA ASN A 36 4.81 -13.30 -15.29
C ASN A 36 4.23 -12.24 -16.23
N ASN A 37 3.34 -12.62 -17.16
CA ASN A 37 2.58 -11.68 -17.98
C ASN A 37 1.11 -12.14 -18.06
N PRO A 38 0.35 -12.04 -16.95
CA PRO A 38 -1.02 -12.55 -16.91
C PRO A 38 -1.96 -11.89 -17.92
N SER A 39 -1.71 -10.63 -18.25
CA SER A 39 -2.50 -9.85 -19.21
C SER A 39 -2.35 -10.32 -20.66
N SER A 40 -1.39 -11.21 -20.96
CA SER A 40 -1.14 -11.70 -22.32
C SER A 40 -2.11 -12.81 -22.79
N PHE A 41 -3.21 -13.03 -22.09
CA PHE A 41 -4.16 -14.08 -22.44
C PHE A 41 -4.75 -13.83 -23.85
N ASP A 42 -4.73 -14.86 -24.68
CA ASP A 42 -4.99 -14.80 -26.11
C ASP A 42 -6.38 -15.32 -26.53
N GLY A 43 -7.23 -15.68 -25.56
CA GLY A 43 -8.52 -16.34 -25.81
C GLY A 43 -9.74 -15.60 -25.26
N TRP A 44 -9.66 -14.28 -25.05
CA TRP A 44 -10.77 -13.49 -24.47
C TRP A 44 -12.05 -13.56 -25.30
N ASP A 45 -11.93 -13.63 -26.62
CA ASP A 45 -13.02 -13.73 -27.59
C ASP A 45 -13.84 -15.03 -27.49
N LYS A 46 -13.28 -16.06 -26.81
CA LYS A 46 -13.91 -17.38 -26.66
C LYS A 46 -14.62 -17.55 -25.32
N LEU A 47 -14.55 -16.55 -24.44
CA LEU A 47 -15.13 -16.62 -23.10
C LEU A 47 -16.48 -15.93 -23.06
N SER A 48 -17.41 -16.49 -22.29
CA SER A 48 -18.61 -15.76 -21.87
C SER A 48 -18.22 -14.60 -20.93
N GLN A 49 -19.16 -13.68 -20.66
CA GLN A 49 -18.95 -12.58 -19.72
C GLN A 49 -18.63 -13.09 -18.30
N GLU A 50 -19.33 -14.13 -17.85
CA GLU A 50 -19.09 -14.75 -16.54
C GLU A 50 -17.70 -15.42 -16.47
N GLN A 51 -17.30 -16.13 -17.53
CA GLN A 51 -15.97 -16.74 -17.63
C GLN A 51 -14.86 -15.67 -17.68
N SER A 52 -15.09 -14.58 -18.40
CA SER A 52 -14.18 -13.44 -18.46
C SER A 52 -14.01 -12.80 -17.09
N SER A 53 -15.09 -12.62 -16.34
CA SER A 53 -15.06 -12.08 -14.98
C SER A 53 -14.27 -12.99 -14.03
N GLU A 54 -14.49 -14.31 -14.08
CA GLU A 54 -13.71 -15.28 -13.30
C GLU A 54 -12.20 -15.20 -13.66
N LEU A 55 -11.87 -15.07 -14.95
CA LEU A 55 -10.49 -14.97 -15.41
C LEU A 55 -9.83 -13.65 -14.99
N VAL A 56 -10.55 -12.53 -15.00
CA VAL A 56 -10.03 -11.23 -14.53
C VAL A 56 -9.63 -11.31 -13.07
N LEU A 57 -10.48 -11.85 -12.19
CA LEU A 57 -10.15 -12.05 -10.78
C LEU A 57 -8.93 -12.96 -10.61
N PHE A 58 -8.86 -14.02 -11.41
CA PHE A 58 -7.72 -14.93 -11.40
C PHE A 58 -6.40 -14.22 -11.77
N ILE A 59 -6.43 -13.41 -12.83
CA ILE A 59 -5.29 -12.60 -13.27
C ILE A 59 -4.89 -11.58 -12.19
N GLN A 60 -5.85 -10.90 -11.57
CA GLN A 60 -5.60 -9.94 -10.48
C GLN A 60 -4.86 -10.59 -9.31
N ASN A 61 -5.22 -11.81 -8.93
CA ASN A 61 -4.50 -12.54 -7.89
C ASN A 61 -3.05 -12.85 -8.28
N ILE A 62 -2.81 -13.35 -9.50
CA ILE A 62 -1.45 -13.62 -9.97
C ILE A 62 -0.62 -12.33 -10.00
N THR A 63 -1.20 -11.25 -10.52
CA THR A 63 -0.56 -9.94 -10.56
C THR A 63 -0.21 -9.44 -9.16
N ALA A 64 -1.13 -9.57 -8.19
CA ALA A 64 -0.88 -9.20 -6.81
C ALA A 64 0.25 -10.04 -6.18
N VAL A 65 0.27 -11.35 -6.43
CA VAL A 65 1.34 -12.24 -5.95
C VAL A 65 2.69 -11.87 -6.57
N ASN A 66 2.75 -11.66 -7.89
CA ASN A 66 3.99 -11.26 -8.55
C ASN A 66 4.51 -9.92 -8.01
N LYS A 67 3.61 -8.94 -7.85
CA LYS A 67 3.96 -7.60 -7.37
C LYS A 67 4.48 -7.62 -5.94
N LEU A 68 3.88 -8.41 -5.06
CA LEU A 68 4.17 -8.37 -3.62
C LEU A 68 5.22 -9.42 -3.19
N LEU A 69 5.30 -10.55 -3.87
CA LEU A 69 6.10 -11.72 -3.48
C LEU A 69 7.14 -12.13 -4.54
N GLY A 70 7.19 -11.42 -5.67
CA GLY A 70 8.08 -11.69 -6.80
C GLY A 70 7.53 -12.70 -7.80
N GLU A 71 8.02 -12.65 -9.03
CA GLU A 71 7.55 -13.50 -10.14
C GLU A 71 7.77 -15.01 -9.89
N GLU A 72 8.79 -15.37 -9.10
CA GLU A 72 9.01 -16.76 -8.71
C GLU A 72 7.91 -17.31 -7.80
N ALA A 73 7.21 -16.45 -7.05
CA ALA A 73 6.15 -16.88 -6.14
C ALA A 73 4.93 -17.42 -6.88
N SER A 74 4.54 -16.84 -8.02
CA SER A 74 3.41 -17.34 -8.81
C SER A 74 3.67 -18.73 -9.37
N SER A 75 4.94 -19.09 -9.61
CA SER A 75 5.32 -20.44 -10.03
C SER A 75 5.14 -21.50 -8.94
N ARG A 76 5.02 -21.09 -7.67
CA ARG A 76 4.79 -21.96 -6.50
C ARG A 76 3.32 -22.04 -6.09
N LEU A 77 2.42 -21.33 -6.77
CA LEU A 77 1.00 -21.39 -6.46
C LEU A 77 0.43 -22.75 -6.87
N ILE A 78 0.00 -23.51 -5.86
CA ILE A 78 -0.67 -24.81 -6.03
C ILE A 78 -2.14 -24.61 -6.42
N ASP A 79 -2.73 -23.54 -5.89
CA ASP A 79 -4.06 -23.06 -6.21
C ASP A 79 -4.00 -21.52 -6.28
N PHE A 80 -4.60 -20.95 -7.31
CA PHE A 80 -4.65 -19.51 -7.53
C PHE A 80 -6.02 -18.93 -7.13
N ARG A 81 -6.92 -19.75 -6.59
CA ARG A 81 -8.19 -19.27 -6.06
C ARG A 81 -8.07 -19.08 -4.56
N PHE A 82 -8.42 -17.89 -4.10
CA PHE A 82 -8.74 -17.72 -2.69
C PHE A 82 -10.01 -18.48 -2.37
N ARG A 83 -9.98 -19.29 -1.30
CA ARG A 83 -11.18 -19.98 -0.82
C ARG A 83 -12.01 -19.00 -0.01
N LEU A 84 -13.10 -18.54 -0.60
CA LEU A 84 -14.06 -17.62 0.02
C LEU A 84 -15.46 -18.28 0.06
N PRO A 85 -16.36 -17.83 0.95
CA PRO A 85 -17.77 -18.23 0.91
C PRO A 85 -18.38 -17.93 -0.47
N ASN A 86 -19.27 -18.81 -0.97
CA ASN A 86 -19.86 -18.64 -2.31
C ASN A 86 -20.55 -17.28 -2.45
N ASP A 87 -21.37 -16.89 -1.47
CA ASP A 87 -22.13 -15.62 -1.50
C ASP A 87 -21.23 -14.38 -1.62
N LEU A 88 -20.01 -14.44 -1.06
CA LEU A 88 -19.03 -13.37 -1.19
C LEU A 88 -18.38 -13.37 -2.58
N ILE A 89 -18.12 -14.55 -3.14
CA ILE A 89 -17.59 -14.68 -4.51
C ILE A 89 -18.60 -14.13 -5.51
N ASP A 90 -19.89 -14.45 -5.33
CA ASP A 90 -20.96 -13.97 -6.21
C ASP A 90 -21.07 -12.45 -6.14
N THR A 91 -21.04 -11.87 -4.93
CA THR A 91 -20.96 -10.41 -4.74
C THR A 91 -19.74 -9.78 -5.43
N ILE A 92 -18.56 -10.39 -5.29
CA ILE A 92 -17.33 -9.90 -5.93
C ILE A 92 -17.45 -9.96 -7.45
N ASN A 93 -18.00 -11.03 -8.02
CA ASN A 93 -18.18 -11.18 -9.45
C ASN A 93 -19.13 -10.12 -10.02
N GLU A 94 -20.29 -9.95 -9.39
CA GLU A 94 -21.30 -8.96 -9.79
C GLU A 94 -20.74 -7.54 -9.74
N LEU A 95 -20.07 -7.16 -8.64
CA LEU A 95 -19.43 -5.85 -8.53
C LEU A 95 -18.27 -5.68 -9.51
N SER A 96 -17.45 -6.71 -9.73
CA SER A 96 -16.31 -6.61 -10.65
C SER A 96 -16.77 -6.37 -12.09
N ALA A 97 -17.90 -6.94 -12.49
CA ALA A 97 -18.49 -6.69 -13.80
C ALA A 97 -18.86 -5.19 -13.96
N LEU A 98 -19.58 -4.63 -12.99
CA LEU A 98 -19.96 -3.21 -12.98
C LEU A 98 -18.73 -2.28 -12.98
N LEU A 99 -17.74 -2.58 -12.15
CA LEU A 99 -16.50 -1.78 -12.06
C LEU A 99 -15.70 -1.84 -13.36
N THR A 100 -15.69 -2.98 -14.05
CA THR A 100 -15.02 -3.14 -15.34
C THR A 100 -15.72 -2.32 -16.42
N GLU A 101 -17.05 -2.31 -16.46
CA GLU A 101 -17.83 -1.50 -17.41
C GLU A 101 -17.54 0.00 -17.26
N GLU A 102 -17.33 0.46 -16.03
CA GLU A 102 -17.01 1.86 -15.71
C GLU A 102 -15.50 2.19 -15.75
N ASN A 103 -14.64 1.26 -16.17
CA ASN A 103 -13.17 1.39 -16.17
C ASN A 103 -12.57 1.75 -14.79
N VAL A 104 -13.18 1.28 -13.70
CA VAL A 104 -12.67 1.49 -12.34
C VAL A 104 -11.65 0.40 -12.00
N GLU A 105 -10.42 0.80 -11.68
CA GLU A 105 -9.37 -0.13 -11.27
C GLU A 105 -9.67 -0.71 -9.87
N PHE A 106 -9.69 -2.04 -9.79
CA PHE A 106 -10.02 -2.78 -8.58
C PHE A 106 -9.15 -4.03 -8.48
N ASN A 107 -8.48 -4.24 -7.34
CA ASN A 107 -7.73 -5.47 -7.06
C ASN A 107 -7.80 -5.84 -5.57
N ILE A 108 -8.78 -6.67 -5.23
CA ILE A 108 -8.99 -7.14 -3.84
C ILE A 108 -7.85 -8.00 -3.32
N PHE A 109 -7.14 -8.70 -4.21
CA PHE A 109 -6.11 -9.65 -3.81
C PHE A 109 -4.87 -8.91 -3.33
N GLU A 110 -4.52 -7.78 -3.95
CA GLU A 110 -3.44 -6.94 -3.47
C GLU A 110 -3.71 -6.46 -2.04
N THR A 111 -4.89 -5.88 -1.78
CA THR A 111 -5.27 -5.41 -0.45
C THR A 111 -5.32 -6.54 0.57
N ALA A 112 -5.89 -7.69 0.21
CA ALA A 112 -5.99 -8.85 1.09
C ALA A 112 -4.61 -9.42 1.45
N ILE A 113 -3.71 -9.57 0.47
CA ILE A 113 -2.35 -10.06 0.69
C ILE A 113 -1.56 -9.08 1.57
N ILE A 114 -1.65 -7.77 1.31
CA ILE A 114 -1.04 -6.75 2.18
C ILE A 114 -1.57 -6.87 3.62
N GLY A 115 -2.89 -7.00 3.80
CA GLY A 115 -3.51 -7.16 5.11
C GLY A 115 -3.01 -8.41 5.84
N MET A 116 -2.93 -9.55 5.17
CA MET A 116 -2.40 -10.79 5.74
C MET A 116 -0.94 -10.63 6.17
N ILE A 117 -0.09 -10.03 5.32
CA ILE A 117 1.32 -9.76 5.64
C ILE A 117 1.44 -8.86 6.88
N GLN A 118 0.63 -7.80 6.95
CA GLN A 118 0.62 -6.89 8.10
C GLN A 118 0.20 -7.59 9.39
N GLN A 119 -0.85 -8.40 9.35
CA GLN A 119 -1.30 -9.16 10.52
C GLN A 119 -0.25 -10.14 11.01
N LEU A 120 0.44 -10.84 10.10
CA LEU A 120 1.55 -11.72 10.44
C LEU A 120 2.68 -10.94 11.15
N LYS A 121 3.07 -9.78 10.62
CA LYS A 121 4.10 -8.93 11.25
C LYS A 121 3.68 -8.44 12.63
N ILE A 122 2.46 -7.94 12.78
CA ILE A 122 1.93 -7.47 14.07
C ILE A 122 1.93 -8.62 15.08
N ALA A 123 1.47 -9.81 14.69
CA ALA A 123 1.49 -10.98 15.55
C ALA A 123 2.93 -11.34 15.98
N THR A 124 3.90 -11.29 15.05
CA THR A 124 5.32 -11.54 15.35
C THR A 124 5.87 -10.58 16.40
N THR A 125 5.48 -9.31 16.39
CA THR A 125 5.97 -8.33 17.41
C THR A 125 5.55 -8.67 18.84
N LYS A 126 4.45 -9.40 19.00
CA LYS A 126 3.91 -9.83 20.30
C LYS A 126 4.64 -11.04 20.88
N LEU A 127 5.55 -11.67 20.13
CA LEU A 127 6.31 -12.83 20.60
C LEU A 127 7.45 -12.44 21.55
N PRO A 128 7.84 -13.32 22.49
CA PRO A 128 9.03 -13.13 23.32
C PRO A 128 10.32 -13.25 22.50
N ASP A 129 11.41 -12.64 22.96
CA ASP A 129 12.59 -12.31 22.14
C ASP A 129 13.18 -13.47 21.32
N GLN A 130 13.36 -14.66 21.89
CA GLN A 130 13.87 -15.80 21.13
C GLN A 130 12.89 -16.24 20.04
N ARG A 131 11.60 -16.35 20.37
CA ARG A 131 10.54 -16.74 19.42
C ARG A 131 10.29 -15.67 18.36
N LYS A 132 10.49 -14.40 18.71
CA LYS A 132 10.44 -13.27 17.78
C LYS A 132 11.54 -13.39 16.73
N ARG A 133 12.78 -13.69 17.14
CA ARG A 133 13.90 -13.92 16.20
C ARG A 133 13.63 -15.09 15.26
N ASP A 134 13.11 -16.19 15.80
CA ASP A 134 12.76 -17.36 14.99
C ASP A 134 11.65 -17.03 13.98
N ALA A 135 10.61 -16.30 14.41
CA ALA A 135 9.50 -15.88 13.57
C ALA A 135 9.90 -14.87 12.49
N LEU A 136 10.80 -13.92 12.81
CA LEU A 136 11.38 -13.01 11.82
C LEU A 136 12.16 -13.80 10.76
N THR A 137 12.97 -14.78 11.17
CA THR A 137 13.70 -15.66 10.22
C THR A 137 12.75 -16.42 9.28
N ILE A 138 11.56 -16.81 9.75
CA ILE A 138 10.53 -17.46 8.91
C ILE A 138 9.94 -16.48 7.88
N LEU A 139 9.69 -15.23 8.28
CA LEU A 139 9.24 -14.17 7.39
C LEU A 139 10.31 -13.82 6.35
N ASP A 140 11.58 -13.76 6.76
CA ASP A 140 12.74 -13.50 5.89
C ASP A 140 12.85 -14.53 4.78
N LYS A 141 12.75 -15.83 5.12
CA LYS A 141 12.83 -16.93 4.14
C LYS A 141 11.74 -16.89 3.07
N SER A 142 10.61 -16.25 3.35
CA SER A 142 9.46 -16.17 2.44
C SER A 142 9.48 -14.91 1.57
N GLY A 143 10.54 -14.08 1.64
CA GLY A 143 10.59 -12.76 1.02
C GLY A 143 9.64 -11.74 1.68
N LEU A 144 8.94 -12.13 2.76
CA LEU A 144 7.96 -11.31 3.47
C LEU A 144 8.60 -10.31 4.43
N ALA A 145 9.87 -10.54 4.78
CA ALA A 145 10.66 -9.57 5.53
C ALA A 145 11.07 -8.37 4.71
N GLU A 146 11.38 -8.58 3.43
CA GLU A 146 11.64 -7.51 2.46
C GLU A 146 10.37 -6.87 1.90
N TYR A 147 9.27 -6.91 2.65
CA TYR A 147 8.41 -5.72 2.64
C TYR A 147 9.05 -4.71 3.60
N LYS A 148 9.85 -3.79 3.04
CA LYS A 148 10.20 -2.54 3.71
C LYS A 148 8.90 -1.99 4.28
N LYS A 149 8.71 -2.08 5.60
CA LYS A 149 7.97 -1.05 6.31
C LYS A 149 8.46 0.25 5.69
N LEU A 150 7.58 1.09 5.16
CA LEU A 150 7.99 2.37 4.57
C LEU A 150 8.81 3.06 5.66
N ASP A 151 10.14 2.92 5.55
CA ASP A 151 11.06 3.23 6.62
C ASP A 151 11.40 4.68 6.42
N LEU A 152 10.46 5.50 6.85
CA LEU A 152 10.54 6.94 6.73
C LEU A 152 11.47 7.54 7.77
N ASN A 153 12.28 6.72 8.48
CA ASN A 153 13.18 7.21 9.52
C ASN A 153 14.22 8.17 8.95
N SER A 154 14.78 7.91 7.76
CA SER A 154 15.73 8.83 7.12
C SER A 154 15.05 10.14 6.68
N GLN A 155 13.83 10.05 6.14
CA GLN A 155 13.01 11.22 5.80
C GLN A 155 12.66 12.04 7.04
N ILE A 156 12.27 11.39 8.13
CA ILE A 156 11.98 12.04 9.42
C ILE A 156 13.24 12.71 9.96
N GLN A 157 14.40 12.03 9.95
CA GLN A 157 15.67 12.63 10.36
C GLN A 157 16.04 13.84 9.50
N ALA A 158 15.83 13.77 8.18
CA ALA A 158 16.07 14.89 7.27
C ALA A 158 15.15 16.08 7.61
N VAL A 159 13.85 15.84 7.84
CA VAL A 159 12.90 16.87 8.29
C VAL A 159 13.42 17.53 9.57
N PHE A 160 13.75 16.76 10.61
CA PHE A 160 14.21 17.31 11.87
C PHE A 160 15.58 17.99 11.78
N THR A 161 16.45 17.56 10.86
CA THR A 161 17.71 18.24 10.53
C THR A 161 17.43 19.63 9.97
N GLU A 162 16.49 19.76 9.04
CA GLU A 162 16.14 21.07 8.48
C GLU A 162 15.40 21.97 9.48
N ILE A 163 14.70 21.39 10.46
CA ILE A 163 14.12 22.15 11.59
C ILE A 163 15.22 22.80 12.45
N LEU A 164 16.40 22.18 12.59
CA LEU A 164 17.46 22.74 13.45
C LEU A 164 17.92 24.12 13.01
N ALA A 165 17.85 24.41 11.71
CA ALA A 165 18.20 25.70 11.13
C ALA A 165 17.14 26.79 11.32
N ILE A 166 15.94 26.46 11.79
CA ILE A 166 14.86 27.42 12.06
C ILE A 166 15.08 28.07 13.42
N GLN A 167 15.05 29.41 13.45
CA GLN A 167 15.07 30.20 14.68
C GLN A 167 13.76 30.00 15.46
N ASN A 168 13.87 29.91 16.79
CA ASN A 168 12.73 29.67 17.69
C ASN A 168 11.94 28.38 17.37
N LYS A 169 12.60 27.37 16.79
CA LYS A 169 12.01 26.09 16.39
C LYS A 169 11.14 25.41 17.46
N SER A 170 11.52 25.49 18.74
CA SER A 170 10.76 24.89 19.84
C SER A 170 9.40 25.54 20.04
N GLU A 171 9.34 26.87 20.01
CA GLU A 171 8.11 27.65 20.15
C GLU A 171 7.22 27.44 18.93
N LYS A 172 7.79 27.54 17.72
CA LYS A 172 7.04 27.36 16.48
C LYS A 172 6.46 25.95 16.32
N LEU A 173 7.19 24.91 16.72
CA LEU A 173 6.66 23.54 16.75
C LEU A 173 5.53 23.39 17.76
N HIS A 174 5.63 24.06 18.91
CA HIS A 174 4.58 24.08 19.92
C HIS A 174 3.30 24.76 19.37
N ASP A 175 3.44 25.90 18.69
CA ASP A 175 2.31 26.59 18.05
C ASP A 175 1.63 25.71 16.99
N LYS A 176 2.41 24.99 16.17
CA LYS A 176 1.89 24.01 15.21
C LYS A 176 1.16 22.86 15.91
N ALA A 177 1.69 22.35 17.02
CA ALA A 177 1.07 21.28 17.78
C ALA A 177 -0.30 21.68 18.37
N LEU A 178 -0.40 22.92 18.87
CA LEU A 178 -1.66 23.50 19.33
C LEU A 178 -2.64 23.70 18.18
N MET A 179 -2.20 24.34 17.09
CA MET A 179 -3.06 24.71 15.97
C MET A 179 -3.60 23.51 15.19
N LEU A 180 -2.76 22.50 14.92
CA LEU A 180 -3.11 21.39 14.04
C LEU A 180 -3.68 20.18 14.80
N PHE A 181 -3.28 19.99 16.05
CA PHE A 181 -3.62 18.77 16.82
C PHE A 181 -4.14 19.06 18.23
N THR A 182 -4.31 20.33 18.63
CA THR A 182 -4.73 20.71 20.00
C THR A 182 -3.84 20.08 21.10
N LYS A 183 -2.54 19.93 20.81
CA LYS A 183 -1.57 19.37 21.76
C LYS A 183 -0.74 20.46 22.41
N ASP A 184 -0.97 20.66 23.71
CA ASP A 184 -0.12 21.48 24.55
C ASP A 184 1.15 20.70 24.93
N LYS A 185 2.08 20.61 23.97
CA LYS A 185 3.35 19.94 24.17
C LYS A 185 4.47 20.72 23.49
N SER A 186 5.51 21.02 24.25
CA SER A 186 6.73 21.67 23.76
C SER A 186 7.91 20.69 23.82
N TYR A 187 8.88 20.92 22.95
CA TYR A 187 10.08 20.10 22.83
C TYR A 187 11.31 20.99 22.92
N SER A 188 12.23 20.65 23.82
CA SER A 188 13.48 21.38 23.99
C SER A 188 14.37 21.25 22.74
N PRO A 189 15.27 22.21 22.47
CA PRO A 189 16.20 22.12 21.34
C PRO A 189 16.99 20.81 21.32
N LYS A 190 17.43 20.33 22.48
CA LYS A 190 18.14 19.06 22.63
C LYS A 190 17.30 17.84 22.24
N ALA A 191 16.00 17.85 22.53
CA ALA A 191 15.10 16.77 22.11
C ALA A 191 14.93 16.75 20.58
N ILE A 192 14.83 17.93 19.96
CA ILE A 192 14.76 18.08 18.50
C ILE A 192 16.06 17.60 17.83
N GLU A 193 17.22 17.94 18.42
CA GLU A 193 18.52 17.42 17.97
C GLU A 193 18.60 15.89 18.04
N GLY A 194 18.09 15.29 19.12
CA GLY A 194 18.01 13.83 19.23
C GLY A 194 17.14 13.19 18.16
N MET A 195 16.06 13.86 17.72
CA MET A 195 15.23 13.40 16.60
C MET A 195 15.97 13.54 15.25
N ALA A 196 16.69 14.64 15.04
CA ALA A 196 17.49 14.87 13.84
C ALA A 196 18.61 13.82 13.68
N LYS A 197 19.22 13.39 14.78
CA LYS A 197 20.25 12.34 14.80
C LYS A 197 19.70 10.92 14.76
N GLY A 198 18.38 10.74 14.83
CA GLY A 198 17.74 9.42 14.91
C GLY A 198 17.87 8.73 16.27
N GLU A 199 18.33 9.43 17.31
CA GLU A 199 18.42 8.92 18.69
C GLU A 199 17.04 8.71 19.32
N THR A 200 16.05 9.48 18.86
CA THR A 200 14.65 9.37 19.32
C THR A 200 13.67 9.38 18.16
N ILE A 201 12.62 8.57 18.26
CA ILE A 201 11.58 8.49 17.24
C ILE A 201 10.44 9.45 17.62
N PRO A 202 10.17 10.50 16.82
CA PRO A 202 9.07 11.42 17.10
C PRO A 202 7.71 10.76 16.88
N ALA A 203 6.69 11.26 17.59
CA ALA A 203 5.31 10.87 17.32
C ALA A 203 4.85 11.38 15.95
N LYS A 204 3.97 10.64 15.26
CA LYS A 204 3.55 10.98 13.89
C LYS A 204 2.97 12.39 13.74
N TRP A 205 2.14 12.82 14.68
CA TRP A 205 1.57 14.18 14.68
C TRP A 205 2.65 15.27 14.79
N LEU A 206 3.77 14.98 15.49
CA LEU A 206 4.88 15.93 15.62
C LEU A 206 5.66 16.02 14.31
N VAL A 207 5.82 14.89 13.60
CA VAL A 207 6.40 14.89 12.24
C VAL A 207 5.55 15.76 11.31
N ALA A 208 4.22 15.62 11.35
CA ALA A 208 3.32 16.46 10.56
C ALA A 208 3.46 17.95 10.91
N CYS A 209 3.59 18.30 12.19
CA CYS A 209 3.86 19.69 12.63
C CYS A 209 5.19 20.21 12.07
N ALA A 210 6.24 19.39 12.08
CA ALA A 210 7.55 19.75 11.55
C ALA A 210 7.50 19.97 10.03
N ILE A 211 6.80 19.10 9.29
CA ILE A 211 6.59 19.29 7.85
C ILE A 211 5.79 20.56 7.59
N ASP A 212 4.72 20.82 8.35
CA ASP A 212 3.90 22.02 8.19
C ASP A 212 4.70 23.30 8.46
N LEU A 213 5.63 23.26 9.42
CA LEU A 213 6.58 24.35 9.68
C LEU A 213 7.59 24.55 8.53
N LEU A 214 8.11 23.46 7.95
CA LEU A 214 8.99 23.53 6.80
C LEU A 214 8.27 24.02 5.53
N ILE A 215 6.98 23.72 5.37
CA ILE A 215 6.17 24.29 4.29
C ILE A 215 6.15 25.81 4.39
N ASP A 216 6.00 26.35 5.60
CA ASP A 216 5.90 27.80 5.79
C ASP A 216 7.25 28.51 5.65
N GLU A 217 8.35 27.89 6.10
CA GLU A 217 9.65 28.59 6.19
C GLU A 217 10.71 28.12 5.20
N ARG A 218 10.65 26.87 4.73
CA ARG A 218 11.71 26.23 3.95
C ARG A 218 11.18 25.32 2.84
N LEU A 219 10.07 25.70 2.20
CA LEU A 219 9.39 24.92 1.17
C LEU A 219 10.32 24.40 0.05
N PRO A 220 11.25 25.19 -0.52
CA PRO A 220 12.12 24.70 -1.59
C PRO A 220 12.97 23.50 -1.16
N ILE A 221 13.43 23.49 0.10
CA ILE A 221 14.27 22.42 0.64
C ILE A 221 13.41 21.22 1.01
N LEU A 222 12.21 21.45 1.56
CA LEU A 222 11.27 20.37 1.81
C LEU A 222 11.00 19.54 0.54
N LYS A 223 10.85 20.22 -0.61
CA LYS A 223 10.65 19.57 -1.92
C LYS A 223 11.86 18.77 -2.41
N THR A 224 13.06 18.98 -1.86
CA THR A 224 14.24 18.18 -2.21
C THR A 224 14.44 16.98 -1.30
N ILE A 225 14.01 17.06 -0.03
CA ILE A 225 14.21 15.99 0.95
C ILE A 225 13.05 15.00 1.04
N LEU A 226 11.85 15.37 0.59
CA LEU A 226 10.66 14.52 0.59
C LEU A 226 10.04 14.42 -0.80
N SER A 227 9.62 13.20 -1.17
CA SER A 227 8.73 13.00 -2.31
C SER A 227 7.29 13.39 -1.97
N GLU A 228 6.43 13.59 -2.97
CA GLU A 228 5.00 13.82 -2.75
C GLU A 228 4.33 12.64 -2.04
N ASN A 229 4.77 11.41 -2.30
CA ASN A 229 4.31 10.26 -1.52
C ASN A 229 4.67 10.35 -0.03
N ASP A 230 5.88 10.82 0.30
CA ASP A 230 6.31 11.00 1.69
C ASP A 230 5.48 12.11 2.37
N LEU A 231 5.23 13.21 1.65
CA LEU A 231 4.35 14.29 2.11
C LEU A 231 2.93 13.80 2.37
N PHE A 232 2.39 12.93 1.52
CA PHE A 232 1.09 12.33 1.77
C PHE A 232 1.10 11.54 3.10
N MET A 233 2.07 10.63 3.26
CA MET A 233 2.15 9.69 4.38
C MET A 233 2.45 10.36 5.73
N LEU A 234 3.37 11.34 5.75
CA LEU A 234 3.87 11.98 6.96
C LEU A 234 3.11 13.24 7.36
N TRP A 235 2.42 13.90 6.42
CA TRP A 235 1.72 15.17 6.66
C TRP A 235 0.23 15.09 6.39
N SER A 236 -0.20 14.98 5.13
CA SER A 236 -1.65 15.09 4.79
C SER A 236 -2.50 14.02 5.47
N LYS A 237 -2.06 12.76 5.44
CA LYS A 237 -2.76 11.64 6.08
C LYS A 237 -2.81 11.84 7.60
N GLN A 238 -1.73 12.32 8.21
CA GLN A 238 -1.71 12.54 9.66
C GLN A 238 -2.67 13.65 10.09
N LEU A 239 -2.83 14.70 9.28
CA LEU A 239 -3.82 15.75 9.52
C LEU A 239 -5.25 15.18 9.44
N LEU A 240 -5.55 14.38 8.40
CA LEU A 240 -6.87 13.77 8.25
C LEU A 240 -7.19 12.73 9.34
N ASP A 241 -6.23 11.87 9.68
CA ASP A 241 -6.34 10.88 10.77
C ASP A 241 -6.69 11.56 12.12
N ASN A 242 -6.41 12.87 12.27
CA ASN A 242 -6.67 13.64 13.48
C ASN A 242 -7.78 14.69 13.31
N GLY A 243 -8.64 14.55 12.30
CA GLY A 243 -9.84 15.36 12.14
C GLY A 243 -9.62 16.76 11.57
N TYR A 244 -8.46 17.02 10.94
CA TYR A 244 -8.25 18.27 10.23
C TYR A 244 -9.21 18.40 9.04
N LYS A 245 -9.69 19.62 8.77
CA LYS A 245 -10.71 19.85 7.75
C LYS A 245 -10.15 19.59 6.35
N MET A 246 -10.77 18.65 5.63
CA MET A 246 -10.36 18.25 4.29
C MET A 246 -10.27 19.43 3.31
N ASP A 247 -11.32 20.26 3.24
CA ASP A 247 -11.36 21.36 2.27
C ASP A 247 -10.25 22.39 2.51
N ALA A 248 -9.91 22.63 3.79
CA ALA A 248 -8.80 23.50 4.15
C ALA A 248 -7.44 22.88 3.77
N LEU A 249 -7.30 21.56 3.91
CA LEU A 249 -6.09 20.84 3.51
C LEU A 249 -5.92 20.83 1.99
N LEU A 250 -6.98 20.55 1.23
CA LEU A 250 -6.97 20.56 -0.23
C LEU A 250 -6.63 21.95 -0.79
N ALA A 251 -7.21 23.01 -0.22
CA ALA A 251 -6.87 24.38 -0.60
C ALA A 251 -5.38 24.69 -0.37
N LYS A 252 -4.81 24.20 0.75
CA LYS A 252 -3.38 24.36 1.05
C LYS A 252 -2.51 23.56 0.06
N ILE A 253 -2.88 22.31 -0.23
CA ILE A 253 -2.19 21.44 -1.20
C ILE A 253 -2.16 22.07 -2.60
N ASP A 254 -3.30 22.63 -3.03
CA ASP A 254 -3.42 23.31 -4.33
C ASP A 254 -2.48 24.51 -4.43
N HIS A 255 -2.41 25.33 -3.37
CA HIS A 255 -1.50 26.47 -3.34
C HIS A 255 -0.02 26.06 -3.43
N LEU A 256 0.33 24.88 -2.90
CA LEU A 256 1.69 24.36 -2.88
C LEU A 256 2.11 23.65 -4.19
N ASN A 257 1.15 23.45 -5.10
CA ASN A 257 1.28 22.67 -6.34
C ASN A 257 1.78 21.24 -6.09
N PHE A 258 1.14 20.52 -5.15
CA PHE A 258 1.40 19.10 -4.88
C PHE A 258 0.31 18.22 -5.49
N GLY A 259 0.41 17.96 -6.79
CA GLY A 259 -0.63 17.26 -7.56
C GLY A 259 -0.85 15.82 -7.10
N GLU A 260 0.22 15.05 -6.88
CA GLU A 260 0.11 13.66 -6.44
C GLU A 260 -0.42 13.58 -4.99
N VAL A 261 -0.02 14.52 -4.12
CA VAL A 261 -0.58 14.61 -2.76
C VAL A 261 -2.08 14.86 -2.81
N LYS A 262 -2.54 15.74 -3.73
CA LYS A 262 -3.97 16.05 -3.90
C LYS A 262 -4.77 14.80 -4.24
N ASP A 263 -4.34 14.06 -5.26
CA ASP A 263 -5.03 12.86 -5.73
C ASP A 263 -5.14 11.81 -4.61
N LYS A 264 -4.04 11.58 -3.89
CA LYS A 264 -4.01 10.66 -2.75
C LYS A 264 -4.90 11.12 -1.59
N THR A 265 -4.95 12.42 -1.34
CA THR A 265 -5.79 13.02 -0.31
C THR A 265 -7.28 12.84 -0.64
N ILE A 266 -7.68 13.03 -1.90
CA ILE A 266 -9.06 12.81 -2.37
C ILE A 266 -9.43 11.32 -2.25
N ASN A 267 -8.58 10.42 -2.73
CA ASN A 267 -8.84 8.98 -2.66
C ASN A 267 -8.96 8.46 -1.23
N TYR A 268 -8.19 9.04 -0.29
CA TYR A 268 -8.29 8.70 1.14
C TYR A 268 -9.65 9.06 1.75
N ARG A 269 -10.35 10.08 1.23
CA ARG A 269 -11.72 10.44 1.65
C ARG A 269 -12.71 9.34 1.27
N ILE A 270 -12.65 8.89 0.01
CA ILE A 270 -13.59 7.91 -0.54
C ILE A 270 -13.54 6.62 0.28
N THR A 271 -12.36 6.23 0.76
CA THR A 271 -12.16 5.01 1.56
C THR A 271 -12.54 5.10 3.04
N ASN A 272 -12.78 6.29 3.61
CA ASN A 272 -13.07 6.49 5.04
C ASN A 272 -14.35 7.30 5.30
N SER A 273 -15.23 7.45 4.31
CA SER A 273 -16.52 8.16 4.42
C SER A 273 -17.72 7.22 4.63
N GLU A 274 -17.48 5.98 5.08
CA GLU A 274 -18.47 5.02 5.61
C GLU A 274 -18.22 4.79 7.10
#